data_AF-A0A557SCK3-F1
#
_entry.id   AF-A0A557SCK3-F1
#
_cell.length_a   1.000
_cell.length_b   1.000
_cell.length_c   1.000
_cell.angle_alpha   90.00
_cell.angle_beta   90.00
_cell.angle_gamma   90.00
#
_symmetry.space_group_name_H-M   'P 1'
#
loop_
_entity.id
_entity.type
_entity.pdbx_description
1 polymer ?
#
loop_
_entity_poly.entity_id
_entity_poly.type
_entity_poly.pdbx_seq_one_letter_code
_entity_poly.pdbx_strand_id
1 'polypeptide(L)'
;MARKASLPDWAKAIAPGKIDLFADHFYPELLMELGVEGEAIDQYWLEVAYQCAKLDVQNAIRGTDLMPKVGGALCLFVQDPDKRWSQKNYPEGKGAESATKGKEARDHYTRIRGGF
;
A
#
# COMPACT_ATOMS: atom_id res chain seq x y z
N MET A 1 3.74 -26.64 8.53
CA MET A 1 3.34 -26.24 7.16
C MET A 1 3.40 -24.72 7.09
N ALA A 2 4.05 -24.15 6.07
CA ALA A 2 4.04 -22.71 5.87
C ALA A 2 2.60 -22.23 5.58
N ARG A 3 2.22 -21.06 6.10
CA ARG A 3 0.92 -20.47 5.80
C ARG A 3 0.86 -20.13 4.31
N LYS A 4 -0.29 -20.30 3.66
CA LYS A 4 -0.50 -19.81 2.30
C LYS A 4 -0.69 -18.30 2.34
N ALA A 5 0.07 -17.57 1.52
CA ALA A 5 -0.14 -16.13 1.36
C ALA A 5 -1.50 -15.84 0.73
N SER A 6 -2.13 -14.77 1.19
CA SER A 6 -3.39 -14.25 0.65
C SER A 6 -3.17 -12.80 0.24
N LEU A 7 -2.52 -12.61 -0.90
CA LEU A 7 -2.31 -11.27 -1.46
C LEU A 7 -3.64 -10.71 -1.97
N PRO A 8 -3.86 -9.38 -1.86
CA PRO A 8 -4.96 -8.71 -2.56
C PRO A 8 -4.88 -8.89 -4.08
N ASP A 9 -6.00 -8.79 -4.78
CA ASP A 9 -6.07 -8.99 -6.24
C ASP A 9 -5.23 -7.98 -7.03
N TRP A 10 -4.96 -6.81 -6.44
CA TRP A 10 -4.09 -5.77 -7.00
C TRP A 10 -2.60 -5.98 -6.74
N ALA A 11 -2.20 -7.08 -6.09
CA ALA A 11 -0.81 -7.40 -5.80
C ALA A 11 -0.39 -8.75 -6.39
N LYS A 12 0.85 -8.81 -6.92
CA LYS A 12 1.42 -10.04 -7.49
C LYS A 12 2.82 -10.28 -6.99
N ALA A 13 3.05 -11.44 -6.38
CA ALA A 13 4.40 -11.88 -6.05
C ALA A 13 5.17 -12.28 -7.32
N ILE A 14 6.35 -11.68 -7.49
CA ILE A 14 7.29 -12.05 -8.56
C ILE A 14 8.46 -12.89 -8.03
N ALA A 15 8.80 -12.71 -6.75
CA ALA A 15 9.75 -13.54 -6.01
C ALA A 15 9.52 -13.33 -4.49
N PRO A 16 10.08 -14.17 -3.61
CA PRO A 16 10.08 -13.89 -2.18
C PRO A 16 10.65 -12.50 -1.87
N GLY A 17 9.89 -11.70 -1.11
CA GLY A 17 10.20 -10.31 -0.78
C GLY A 17 10.09 -9.31 -1.94
N LYS A 18 9.59 -9.70 -3.12
CA LYS A 18 9.41 -8.82 -4.29
C LYS A 18 7.99 -8.91 -4.81
N ILE A 19 7.23 -7.83 -4.69
CA ILE A 19 5.80 -7.78 -5.01
C ILE A 19 5.53 -6.60 -5.95
N ASP A 20 4.84 -6.86 -7.06
CA ASP A 20 4.25 -5.83 -7.92
C ASP A 20 2.92 -5.36 -7.31
N LEU A 21 2.68 -4.06 -7.32
CA LEU A 21 1.42 -3.42 -6.92
C LEU A 21 0.84 -2.67 -8.12
N PHE A 22 -0.39 -2.97 -8.52
CA PHE A 22 -1.03 -2.32 -9.66
C PHE A 22 -1.79 -1.06 -9.21
N ALA A 23 -1.24 0.11 -9.54
CA ALA A 23 -1.70 1.41 -9.03
C ALA A 23 -3.17 1.69 -9.35
N ASP A 24 -3.60 1.37 -10.58
CA ASP A 24 -4.99 1.56 -11.03
C ASP A 24 -6.01 0.66 -10.34
N HIS A 25 -5.57 -0.29 -9.53
CA HIS A 25 -6.45 -1.14 -8.73
C HIS A 25 -6.38 -0.77 -7.25
N PHE A 26 -5.18 -0.71 -6.66
CA PHE A 26 -5.08 -0.50 -5.21
C PHE A 26 -5.42 0.93 -4.77
N TYR A 27 -5.07 1.96 -5.58
CA TYR A 27 -5.40 3.33 -5.19
C TYR A 27 -6.91 3.58 -5.15
N PRO A 28 -7.70 3.25 -6.21
CA PRO A 28 -9.14 3.40 -6.15
C PRO A 28 -9.78 2.62 -5.00
N GLU A 29 -9.36 1.37 -4.77
CA GLU A 29 -9.90 0.53 -3.70
C GLU A 29 -9.65 1.13 -2.32
N LEU A 30 -8.38 1.45 -2.00
CA LEU A 30 -8.02 1.96 -0.69
C LEU A 30 -8.54 3.38 -0.45
N LEU A 31 -8.55 4.25 -1.46
CA LEU A 31 -9.10 5.60 -1.31
C LEU A 31 -10.60 5.56 -1.04
N MET A 32 -11.35 4.69 -1.72
CA MET A 32 -12.78 4.47 -1.47
C MET A 32 -13.03 3.98 -0.04
N GLU A 33 -12.26 3.00 0.44
CA GLU A 33 -12.37 2.51 1.82
C GLU A 33 -11.98 3.55 2.87
N LEU A 34 -11.05 4.45 2.54
CA LEU A 34 -10.67 5.58 3.38
C LEU A 34 -11.76 6.68 3.38
N GLY A 35 -12.70 6.64 2.44
CA GLY A 35 -13.76 7.63 2.24
C GLY A 35 -13.28 8.88 1.49
N VAL A 36 -12.30 8.73 0.59
CA VAL A 36 -11.64 9.83 -0.15
C VAL A 36 -11.93 9.70 -1.63
N GLU A 37 -12.57 10.72 -2.20
CA GLU A 37 -13.00 10.71 -3.60
C GLU A 37 -12.79 12.07 -4.28
N GLY A 38 -12.70 12.05 -5.61
CA GLY A 38 -12.70 13.26 -6.44
C GLY A 38 -11.61 14.26 -6.04
N GLU A 39 -12.03 15.51 -5.80
CA GLU A 39 -11.14 16.63 -5.46
C GLU A 39 -10.50 16.50 -4.06
N ALA A 40 -10.97 15.58 -3.22
CA ALA A 40 -10.35 15.33 -1.91
C ALA A 40 -9.05 14.51 -2.04
N ILE A 41 -8.75 13.93 -3.20
CA ILE A 41 -7.52 13.17 -3.43
C ILE A 41 -6.35 14.14 -3.56
N ASP A 42 -5.43 14.07 -2.60
CA ASP A 42 -4.19 14.84 -2.54
C ASP A 42 -2.99 13.90 -2.29
N GLN A 43 -1.77 14.45 -2.28
CA GLN A 43 -0.55 13.68 -2.01
C GLN A 43 -0.60 12.97 -0.66
N TYR A 44 -1.21 13.60 0.34
CA TYR A 44 -1.38 12.99 1.65
C TYR A 44 -2.17 11.69 1.56
N TRP A 45 -3.33 11.70 0.90
CA TRP A 45 -4.15 10.50 0.77
C TRP A 45 -3.52 9.44 -0.13
N LEU A 46 -2.77 9.84 -1.15
CA LEU A 46 -1.97 8.88 -1.93
C LEU A 46 -0.87 8.22 -1.08
N GLU A 47 -0.22 8.97 -0.19
CA GLU A 47 0.75 8.40 0.75
C GLU A 47 0.08 7.47 1.76
N VAL A 48 -1.05 7.86 2.33
CA VAL A 48 -1.82 7.02 3.25
C VAL A 48 -2.24 5.71 2.56
N ALA A 49 -2.81 5.79 1.36
CA ALA A 49 -3.22 4.61 0.59
C ALA A 49 -2.02 3.70 0.27
N TYR A 50 -0.88 4.25 -0.14
CA TYR A 50 0.32 3.46 -0.41
C TYR A 50 0.85 2.75 0.85
N GLN A 51 0.86 3.43 2.00
CA GLN A 51 1.26 2.79 3.27
C GLN A 51 0.27 1.72 3.71
N CYS A 52 -1.04 1.91 3.47
CA CYS A 52 -2.05 0.88 3.70
C CYS A 52 -1.80 -0.35 2.81
N ALA A 53 -1.55 -0.15 1.51
CA ALA A 53 -1.20 -1.23 0.58
C ALA A 53 0.04 -2.01 1.05
N LYS A 54 1.07 -1.30 1.51
CA LYS A 54 2.28 -1.91 2.07
C LYS A 54 1.96 -2.78 3.30
N LEU A 55 1.09 -2.32 4.20
CA LEU A 55 0.68 -3.09 5.38
C LEU A 55 -0.15 -4.32 5.00
N ASP A 56 -1.07 -4.20 4.04
CA ASP A 56 -1.83 -5.34 3.49
C ASP A 56 -0.89 -6.42 2.95
N VAL A 57 0.11 -6.04 2.16
CA VAL A 57 1.13 -6.98 1.66
C VAL A 57 1.92 -7.60 2.80
N GLN A 58 2.40 -6.81 3.77
CA GLN A 58 3.16 -7.31 4.91
C GLN A 58 2.37 -8.36 5.71
N ASN A 59 1.09 -8.09 5.98
CA ASN A 59 0.20 -9.00 6.68
C ASN A 59 -0.10 -10.26 5.86
N ALA A 60 -0.30 -10.12 4.55
CA ALA A 60 -0.60 -11.22 3.64
C ALA A 60 0.55 -12.24 3.51
N ILE A 61 1.80 -11.77 3.52
CA ILE A 61 2.98 -12.64 3.34
C ILE A 61 3.59 -13.11 4.67
N ARG A 62 3.18 -12.58 5.81
CA ARG A 62 3.71 -12.92 7.14
C ARG A 62 3.62 -14.42 7.42
N GLY A 63 4.77 -15.05 7.68
CA GLY A 63 4.85 -16.49 7.98
C GLY A 63 4.66 -17.41 6.77
N THR A 64 4.85 -16.88 5.56
CA THR A 64 4.74 -17.61 4.28
C THR A 64 6.10 -17.65 3.59
N ASP A 65 6.22 -18.48 2.56
CA ASP A 65 7.45 -18.58 1.74
C ASP A 65 7.72 -17.33 0.87
N LEU A 66 6.77 -16.37 0.85
CA LEU A 66 6.95 -15.07 0.19
C LEU A 66 7.64 -14.02 1.07
N MET A 67 7.89 -14.33 2.36
CA MET A 67 8.67 -13.44 3.22
C MET A 67 10.05 -13.15 2.62
N PRO A 68 10.59 -11.92 2.79
CA PRO A 68 12.00 -11.67 2.51
C PRO A 68 12.88 -12.66 3.28
N LYS A 69 13.97 -13.11 2.65
CA LYS A 69 15.00 -13.91 3.34
C LYS A 69 15.54 -13.12 4.53
N VAL A 70 16.10 -13.82 5.52
CA VAL A 70 16.76 -13.18 6.68
C VAL A 70 17.80 -12.17 6.18
N GLY A 71 17.71 -10.91 6.66
CA GLY A 71 18.55 -9.80 6.20
C GLY A 71 18.14 -9.16 4.87
N GLY A 72 17.10 -9.69 4.20
CA GLY A 72 16.52 -9.14 2.99
C GLY A 72 15.43 -8.08 3.25
N ALA A 73 15.20 -7.21 2.28
CA ALA A 73 14.15 -6.20 2.32
C ALA A 73 12.89 -6.64 1.57
N LEU A 74 11.73 -6.12 1.99
CA LEU A 74 10.51 -6.16 1.18
C LEU A 74 10.57 -5.06 0.13
N CYS A 75 10.63 -5.45 -1.14
CA CYS A 75 10.61 -4.56 -2.29
C CYS A 75 9.21 -4.53 -2.90
N LEU A 76 8.59 -3.36 -2.92
CA LEU A 76 7.31 -3.11 -3.55
C LEU A 76 7.54 -2.31 -4.84
N PHE A 77 7.05 -2.82 -5.95
CA PHE A 77 7.18 -2.18 -7.26
C PHE A 77 5.81 -1.69 -7.70
N VAL A 78 5.60 -0.38 -7.63
CA VAL A 78 4.34 0.24 -8.07
C VAL A 78 4.33 0.31 -9.59
N GLN A 79 3.38 -0.38 -10.19
CA GLN A 79 3.11 -0.38 -11.62
C GLN A 79 2.07 0.71 -11.93
N ASP A 80 2.53 1.82 -12.51
CA ASP A 80 1.73 2.98 -12.90
C ASP A 80 2.21 3.50 -14.27
N PRO A 81 1.90 2.81 -15.39
CA PRO A 81 2.47 3.09 -16.70
C PRO A 81 2.14 4.50 -17.21
N ASP A 82 0.93 4.97 -16.92
CA ASP A 82 0.44 6.30 -17.32
C ASP A 82 0.82 7.39 -16.31
N LYS A 83 1.50 7.01 -15.22
CA LYS A 83 1.89 7.89 -14.10
C LYS A 83 0.70 8.64 -13.50
N ARG A 84 -0.50 8.05 -13.60
CA ARG A 84 -1.75 8.67 -13.16
C ARG A 84 -1.69 8.99 -11.68
N TRP A 85 -1.13 8.08 -10.89
CA TRP A 85 -1.07 8.14 -9.43
C TRP A 85 0.26 8.68 -8.91
N SER A 86 1.08 9.27 -9.79
CA SER A 86 2.30 9.93 -9.39
C SER A 86 1.97 11.12 -8.49
N GLN A 87 2.43 11.09 -7.24
CA GLN A 87 2.14 12.10 -6.22
C GLN A 87 2.37 13.54 -6.69
N LYS A 88 3.40 13.78 -7.51
CA LYS A 88 3.70 15.11 -8.09
C LYS A 88 2.55 15.72 -8.92
N ASN A 89 1.56 14.92 -9.33
CA ASN A 89 0.39 15.37 -10.08
C ASN A 89 -0.76 15.85 -9.15
N TYR A 90 -0.59 15.74 -7.84
CA TYR A 90 -1.61 16.03 -6.83
C TYR A 90 -1.14 17.15 -5.88
N PRO A 91 -2.05 17.92 -5.27
CA PRO A 91 -1.70 18.93 -4.28
C PRO A 91 -1.08 18.27 -3.03
N GLU A 92 -0.19 18.97 -2.30
CA GLU A 92 0.58 18.39 -1.19
C GLU A 92 -0.28 17.88 0.00
N GLY A 93 -1.53 18.33 0.13
CA GLY A 93 -2.41 17.92 1.22
C GLY A 93 -1.90 18.31 2.61
N LYS A 94 -2.64 17.94 3.67
CA LYS A 94 -2.17 18.15 5.05
C LYS A 94 -1.33 16.96 5.50
N GLY A 95 -0.11 17.20 5.96
CA GLY A 95 0.64 16.17 6.67
C GLY A 95 1.17 15.03 5.80
N ALA A 96 1.37 15.25 4.49
CA ALA A 96 2.00 14.26 3.60
C ALA A 96 3.30 13.70 4.20
N GLU A 97 4.15 14.55 4.81
CA GLU A 97 5.36 14.10 5.52
C GLU A 97 5.07 13.10 6.67
N SER A 98 4.00 13.33 7.44
CA SER A 98 3.56 12.43 8.51
C SER A 98 3.04 11.09 7.96
N ALA A 99 2.32 11.13 6.84
CA ALA A 99 1.85 9.95 6.12
C ALA A 99 3.02 9.12 5.56
N THR A 100 4.03 9.77 4.97
CA THR A 100 5.25 9.12 4.47
C THR A 100 5.98 8.36 5.58
N LYS A 101 6.02 8.89 6.81
CA LYS A 101 6.60 8.22 8.00
C LYS A 101 5.72 7.08 8.54
N GLY A 102 4.51 6.92 8.00
CA GLY A 102 3.59 5.82 8.29
C GLY A 102 2.92 5.89 9.66
N LYS A 103 3.02 6.99 10.41
CA LYS A 103 2.36 7.12 11.72
C LYS A 103 0.85 7.24 11.52
N GLU A 104 0.40 8.26 10.80
CA GLU A 104 -1.03 8.46 10.52
C GLU A 104 -1.61 7.37 9.63
N ALA A 105 -0.81 6.83 8.70
CA ALA A 105 -1.27 5.74 7.85
C ALA A 105 -1.63 4.48 8.65
N ARG A 106 -0.98 4.20 9.78
CA ARG A 106 -1.34 3.06 10.64
C ARG A 106 -2.68 3.27 11.34
N ASP A 107 -3.00 4.50 11.73
CA ASP A 107 -4.28 4.83 12.35
C ASP A 107 -5.41 4.65 11.32
N HIS A 108 -5.20 5.14 10.10
CA HIS A 108 -6.11 4.92 8.97
C HIS A 108 -6.25 3.44 8.61
N TYR A 109 -5.15 2.71 8.56
CA TYR A 109 -5.15 1.27 8.30
C TYR A 109 -5.94 0.50 9.36
N THR A 110 -5.73 0.83 10.64
CA THR A 110 -6.47 0.24 11.76
C THR A 110 -7.96 0.53 11.64
N ARG A 111 -8.35 1.73 11.19
CA ARG A 111 -9.75 2.08 10.93
C ARG A 111 -10.39 1.20 9.85
N ILE A 112 -9.70 0.94 8.73
CA ILE A 112 -10.28 0.21 7.59
C ILE A 112 -10.10 -1.32 7.65
N ARG A 113 -9.14 -1.83 8.43
CA ARG A 113 -8.87 -3.29 8.58
C ARG A 113 -9.09 -3.85 9.99
N GLY A 114 -9.20 -3.00 11.02
CA GLY A 114 -9.37 -3.42 12.41
C GLY A 114 -8.08 -3.76 13.18
N GLY A 115 -6.88 -3.56 12.59
CA GLY A 115 -5.59 -3.76 13.26
C GLY A 115 -4.51 -4.43 12.40
N PHE A 116 -3.34 -4.72 12.99
CA PHE A 116 -2.16 -5.34 12.36
C PHE A 116 -1.58 -6.52 13.18
#